data_AF-A0A955W5E4-F1
#
_entry.id   AF-A0A955W5E4-F1
#
_cell.length_a   1.000
_cell.length_b   1.000
_cell.length_c   1.000
_cell.angle_alpha   90.00
_cell.angle_beta   90.00
_cell.angle_gamma   90.00
#
_symmetry.space_group_name_H-M   'P 1'
#
loop_
_entity.id
_entity.type
_entity.pdbx_description
1 polymer ?
#
loop_
_entity_poly.entity_id
_entity_poly.type
_entity_poly.pdbx_seq_one_letter_code
_entity_poly.pdbx_strand_id
1 'polypeptide(L)'
;MSRSLPLGRRDFLMARIRPVLAGRVEASSPDGSAVSPTVEEPPPPPWASAHPRVRRALPQLELRAQLDRFACLASSSQVCTVCVERCPEPGAITLDGFLPIIDEARCTGCGACEPACPAPTTAIRVLPRLPSLSSPTPSTRSA
;
A
#
# COMPACT_ATOMS: atom_id res chain seq x y z
N MET A 1 44.62 -56.96 8.03
CA MET A 1 43.50 -56.35 8.77
C MET A 1 43.84 -54.89 9.05
N SER A 2 43.52 -53.98 8.12
CA SER A 2 43.68 -52.54 8.38
C SER A 2 42.63 -51.82 7.56
N ARG A 3 41.73 -51.15 8.28
CA ARG A 3 40.42 -50.70 7.82
C ARG A 3 40.52 -49.58 6.79
N SER A 4 39.80 -49.77 5.70
CA SER A 4 39.33 -48.74 4.77
C SER A 4 38.52 -47.67 5.55
N LEU A 5 39.07 -46.47 5.65
CA LEU A 5 38.34 -45.27 6.06
C LEU A 5 37.91 -44.52 4.80
N PRO A 6 36.62 -44.19 4.64
CA PRO A 6 36.09 -43.64 3.40
C PRO A 6 36.58 -42.20 3.22
N LEU A 7 37.05 -41.89 2.00
CA LEU A 7 37.36 -40.53 1.57
C LEU A 7 36.18 -39.60 1.91
N GLY A 8 36.50 -38.46 2.50
CA GLY A 8 35.53 -37.58 3.13
C GLY A 8 34.46 -37.05 2.16
N ARG A 9 33.30 -36.71 2.71
CA ARG A 9 32.13 -36.14 1.99
C ARG A 9 32.45 -34.94 1.09
N ARG A 10 33.54 -34.22 1.37
CA ARG A 10 34.01 -33.07 0.58
C ARG A 10 34.69 -33.49 -0.73
N ASP A 11 35.39 -34.62 -0.75
CA ASP A 11 36.07 -35.11 -1.97
C ASP A 11 35.06 -35.68 -2.97
N PHE A 12 34.04 -36.38 -2.49
CA PHE A 12 32.93 -36.89 -3.30
C PHE A 12 32.11 -35.76 -3.95
N LEU A 13 31.89 -34.67 -3.20
CA LEU A 13 31.15 -33.49 -3.66
C LEU A 13 31.93 -32.74 -4.76
N MET A 14 33.24 -32.57 -4.59
CA MET A 14 34.09 -31.87 -5.57
C MET A 14 34.33 -32.69 -6.85
N ALA A 15 34.33 -34.01 -6.80
CA ALA A 15 34.47 -34.88 -7.97
C ALA A 15 33.25 -34.81 -8.93
N ARG A 16 32.04 -34.60 -8.39
CA ARG A 16 30.81 -34.49 -9.20
C ARG A 16 30.47 -33.09 -9.68
N ILE A 17 30.89 -32.06 -8.93
CA ILE A 17 30.54 -30.67 -9.27
C ILE A 17 31.55 -30.06 -10.27
N ARG A 18 32.80 -30.54 -10.33
CA ARG A 18 33.81 -30.04 -11.27
C ARG A 18 33.41 -30.05 -12.76
N PRO A 19 32.78 -31.10 -13.33
CA PRO A 19 32.36 -31.05 -14.73
C PRO A 19 31.18 -30.08 -14.99
N VAL A 20 30.33 -29.83 -13.99
CA VAL A 20 29.22 -28.88 -14.05
C VAL A 20 29.74 -27.44 -14.00
N LEU A 21 30.66 -27.13 -13.08
CA LEU A 21 31.27 -25.79 -12.99
C LEU A 21 32.24 -25.48 -14.15
N ALA A 22 32.80 -26.51 -14.79
CA ALA A 22 33.64 -26.35 -15.98
C ALA A 22 32.84 -26.18 -17.29
N GLY A 23 31.50 -26.13 -17.22
CA GLY A 23 30.63 -25.85 -18.36
C GLY A 23 30.63 -26.93 -19.45
N ARG A 24 30.90 -28.20 -19.11
CA ARG A 24 31.05 -29.29 -20.09
C ARG A 24 29.88 -30.29 -20.16
N VAL A 25 28.80 -30.12 -19.41
CA VAL A 25 27.56 -30.93 -19.60
C VAL A 25 26.30 -30.15 -19.22
N GLU A 26 25.28 -30.22 -20.07
CA GLU A 26 23.89 -29.82 -19.76
C GLU A 26 23.20 -30.91 -18.93
N ALA A 27 22.38 -30.51 -17.96
CA ALA A 27 21.63 -31.44 -17.12
C ALA A 27 20.44 -32.04 -17.90
N SER A 28 20.58 -33.27 -18.38
CA SER A 28 19.50 -34.03 -19.02
C SER A 28 18.81 -34.98 -18.03
N SER A 29 17.48 -34.90 -17.94
CA SER A 29 16.64 -35.91 -17.26
C SER A 29 16.82 -37.31 -17.89
N PRO A 30 16.66 -38.41 -17.12
CA PRO A 30 17.02 -39.76 -17.56
C PRO A 30 16.20 -40.35 -18.71
N ASP A 31 15.08 -39.73 -19.12
CA ASP A 31 14.18 -40.31 -20.14
C ASP A 31 14.28 -39.65 -21.53
N GLY A 32 15.26 -38.77 -21.78
CA GLY A 32 15.60 -38.31 -23.14
C GLY A 32 14.49 -37.57 -23.91
N SER A 33 13.35 -37.25 -23.29
CA SER A 33 12.35 -36.39 -23.90
C SER A 33 12.63 -34.95 -23.53
N ALA A 34 13.00 -34.16 -24.54
CA ALA A 34 12.93 -32.70 -24.48
C ALA A 34 11.45 -32.31 -24.39
N VAL A 35 10.89 -32.32 -23.17
CA VAL A 35 9.62 -31.66 -22.91
C VAL A 35 9.94 -30.18 -22.90
N SER A 36 9.83 -29.54 -24.07
CA SER A 36 9.73 -28.09 -24.13
C SER A 36 8.53 -27.71 -23.27
N PRO A 37 8.68 -26.93 -22.19
CA PRO A 37 7.53 -26.46 -21.47
C PRO A 37 6.81 -25.49 -22.39
N THR A 38 5.68 -25.90 -22.97
CA THR A 38 4.70 -24.97 -23.52
C THR A 38 4.14 -24.21 -22.31
N VAL A 39 4.89 -23.21 -21.86
CA VAL A 39 4.39 -22.23 -20.90
C VAL A 39 3.40 -21.39 -21.68
N GLU A 40 2.13 -21.83 -21.69
CA GLU A 40 1.04 -20.93 -21.99
C GLU A 40 1.07 -19.85 -20.90
N GLU A 41 1.55 -18.67 -21.27
CA GLU A 41 1.74 -17.57 -20.34
C GLU A 41 0.35 -17.16 -19.79
N PRO A 42 0.14 -17.20 -18.46
CA PRO A 42 -1.16 -16.84 -17.89
C PRO A 42 -1.50 -15.38 -18.25
N PRO A 43 -2.77 -15.04 -18.50
CA PRO A 43 -3.14 -13.68 -18.88
C PRO A 43 -2.65 -12.70 -17.81
N PRO A 44 -2.14 -11.52 -18.21
CA PRO A 44 -1.55 -10.58 -17.28
C PRO A 44 -2.58 -10.20 -16.20
N PRO A 45 -2.14 -10.08 -14.93
CA PRO A 45 -3.05 -9.70 -13.86
C PRO A 45 -3.66 -8.31 -14.17
N PRO A 46 -4.83 -7.97 -13.59
CA PRO A 46 -5.53 -6.73 -13.94
C PRO A 46 -4.68 -5.46 -13.71
N TRP A 47 -3.74 -5.51 -12.77
CA TRP A 47 -2.80 -4.41 -12.50
C TRP A 47 -1.67 -4.26 -13.53
N ALA A 48 -1.42 -5.29 -14.36
CA ALA A 48 -0.40 -5.28 -15.42
C ALA A 48 -0.93 -4.72 -16.76
N SER A 49 -2.24 -4.52 -16.87
CA SER A 49 -2.84 -3.87 -18.03
C SER A 49 -2.56 -2.37 -18.00
N ALA A 50 -2.06 -1.82 -19.10
CA ALA A 50 -1.87 -0.38 -19.23
C ALA A 50 -3.23 0.33 -19.27
N HIS A 51 -3.60 1.00 -18.18
CA HIS A 51 -4.77 1.88 -18.17
C HIS A 51 -4.40 3.27 -18.71
N PRO A 52 -5.22 3.88 -19.57
CA PRO A 52 -4.95 5.22 -20.08
C PRO A 52 -4.91 6.21 -18.92
N ARG A 53 -3.81 6.97 -18.81
CA ARG A 53 -3.69 8.07 -17.85
C ARG A 53 -4.57 9.23 -18.31
N VAL A 54 -5.82 9.23 -17.86
CA VAL A 54 -6.76 10.31 -18.15
C VAL A 54 -6.78 11.32 -17.00
N ARG A 55 -6.51 12.59 -17.29
CA ARG A 55 -6.82 13.67 -16.35
C ARG A 55 -8.32 13.93 -16.40
N ARG A 56 -9.03 13.62 -15.32
CA ARG A 56 -10.45 13.98 -15.16
C ARG A 56 -10.57 15.12 -14.18
N ALA A 57 -11.37 16.12 -14.52
CA ALA A 57 -11.83 17.10 -13.54
C ALA A 57 -12.69 16.37 -12.49
N LEU A 58 -12.47 16.69 -11.21
CA LEU A 58 -13.29 16.23 -10.11
C LEU A 58 -14.14 17.43 -9.63
N PRO A 59 -15.27 17.73 -10.29
CA PRO A 59 -16.04 18.94 -10.03
C PRO A 59 -16.65 18.98 -8.61
N GLN A 60 -16.68 17.84 -7.91
CA GLN A 60 -17.24 17.68 -6.57
C GLN A 60 -16.13 17.45 -5.52
N LEU A 61 -14.88 17.79 -5.83
CA LEU A 61 -13.79 17.62 -4.89
C LEU A 61 -13.86 18.70 -3.82
N GLU A 62 -14.31 18.31 -2.64
CA GLU A 62 -14.38 19.20 -1.48
C GLU A 62 -13.22 18.91 -0.52
N LEU A 63 -12.57 19.96 -0.02
CA LEU A 63 -11.56 19.83 1.01
C LEU A 63 -12.23 19.73 2.38
N ARG A 64 -11.80 18.75 3.18
CA ARG A 64 -12.29 18.57 4.55
C ARG A 64 -11.13 18.18 5.46
N ALA A 65 -11.21 18.60 6.71
CA ALA A 65 -10.25 18.18 7.71
C ALA A 65 -10.48 16.71 8.06
N GLN A 66 -9.40 15.93 8.12
CA GLN A 66 -9.38 14.57 8.63
C GLN A 66 -8.45 14.50 9.83
N LEU A 67 -8.87 13.77 10.86
CA LEU A 67 -8.11 13.57 12.09
C LEU A 67 -7.53 12.15 12.12
N ASP A 68 -6.20 12.05 12.18
CA ASP A 68 -5.51 10.84 12.55
C ASP A 68 -5.48 10.70 14.08
N ARG A 69 -6.34 9.80 14.57
CA ARG A 69 -6.45 9.48 16.00
C ARG A 69 -5.18 8.86 16.60
N PHE A 70 -4.24 8.33 15.81
CA PHE A 70 -3.01 7.76 16.35
C PHE A 70 -1.92 8.82 16.54
N ALA A 71 -1.97 9.89 15.74
CA ALA A 71 -1.06 11.04 15.86
C ALA A 71 -1.60 12.13 16.81
N CYS A 72 -2.90 12.09 17.15
CA CYS A 72 -3.52 13.11 17.98
C CYS A 72 -3.00 13.05 19.43
N LEU A 73 -2.60 14.19 19.98
CA LEU A 73 -2.22 14.28 21.40
C LEU A 73 -3.42 14.00 22.32
N ALA A 74 -4.62 14.37 21.86
CA ALA A 74 -5.86 14.24 22.62
C ALA A 74 -6.26 12.77 22.86
N SER A 75 -6.05 11.92 21.86
CA SER A 75 -6.20 10.47 22.00
C SER A 75 -5.04 9.82 22.78
N SER A 76 -3.86 10.46 22.78
CA SER A 76 -2.68 10.02 23.53
C SER A 76 -2.68 10.47 24.99
N SER A 77 -3.87 10.63 25.60
CA SER A 77 -4.10 11.03 27.00
C SER A 77 -3.62 12.43 27.41
N GLN A 78 -3.41 13.34 26.45
CA GLN A 78 -3.11 14.75 26.73
C GLN A 78 -4.34 15.63 26.45
N VAL A 79 -4.48 16.77 27.13
CA VAL A 79 -5.55 17.71 26.81
C VAL A 79 -5.07 18.64 25.69
N CYS A 80 -5.71 18.58 24.52
CA CYS A 80 -5.38 19.42 23.38
C CYS A 80 -6.64 19.87 22.64
N THR A 81 -6.86 21.18 22.59
CA THR A 81 -8.07 21.83 22.03
C THR A 81 -7.76 22.80 20.89
N VAL A 82 -6.48 22.88 20.48
CA VAL A 82 -5.96 23.92 19.57
C VAL A 82 -6.71 23.96 18.23
N CYS A 83 -7.07 22.80 17.67
CA CYS A 83 -7.79 22.75 16.40
C CYS A 83 -9.21 23.35 16.49
N VAL A 84 -9.88 23.20 17.62
CA VAL A 84 -11.22 23.76 17.88
C VAL A 84 -11.12 25.27 18.02
N GLU A 85 -10.15 25.75 18.80
CA GLU A 85 -9.93 27.18 19.03
C GLU A 85 -9.51 27.93 17.76
N ARG A 86 -8.78 27.26 16.87
CA ARG A 86 -8.31 27.87 15.62
C ARG A 86 -9.33 27.78 14.49
N CYS A 87 -10.40 26.99 14.64
CA CYS A 87 -11.39 26.83 13.59
C CYS A 87 -12.20 28.13 13.42
N PRO A 88 -12.23 28.74 12.22
CA PRO A 88 -13.02 29.93 11.97
C PRO A 88 -14.53 29.63 11.89
N GLU A 89 -14.91 28.38 11.61
CA GLU A 89 -16.29 27.95 11.49
C GLU A 89 -16.79 27.37 12.83
N PRO A 90 -17.72 28.04 13.54
CA PRO A 90 -18.15 27.61 14.85
C PRO A 90 -18.86 26.25 14.77
N GLY A 91 -18.42 25.28 15.58
CA GLY A 91 -19.03 23.95 15.62
C GLY A 91 -18.71 23.06 14.41
N ALA A 92 -17.79 23.45 13.52
CA ALA A 92 -17.21 22.54 12.54
C ALA A 92 -16.27 21.51 13.18
N ILE A 93 -15.65 21.86 14.31
CA ILE A 93 -14.89 20.95 15.16
C ILE A 93 -15.43 21.07 16.57
N THR A 94 -15.85 19.96 17.16
CA THR A 94 -16.36 19.86 18.52
C THR A 94 -15.52 18.87 19.33
N LEU A 95 -15.62 18.89 20.65
CA LEU A 95 -14.96 17.92 21.52
C LEU A 95 -16.00 16.92 22.03
N ASP A 96 -15.76 15.64 21.81
CA ASP A 96 -16.47 14.56 22.49
C ASP A 96 -15.56 13.99 23.59
N GLY A 97 -15.83 14.41 24.82
CA GLY A 97 -14.91 14.25 25.94
C GLY A 97 -13.60 15.01 25.69
N PHE A 98 -12.56 14.29 25.28
CA PHE A 98 -11.26 14.86 24.94
C PHE A 98 -10.89 14.72 23.46
N LEU A 99 -11.68 13.98 22.66
CA LEU A 99 -11.34 13.75 21.26
C LEU A 99 -12.03 14.79 20.36
N PRO A 100 -11.30 15.49 19.49
CA PRO A 100 -11.92 16.38 18.51
C PRO A 100 -12.69 15.56 17.46
N ILE A 101 -13.95 15.93 17.24
CA ILE A 101 -14.82 15.40 16.19
C ILE A 101 -15.05 16.52 15.16
N ILE A 102 -14.91 16.17 13.89
CA ILE A 102 -15.08 17.11 12.78
C ILE A 102 -16.46 16.87 12.17
N ASP A 103 -17.29 17.90 12.14
CA ASP A 103 -18.57 17.89 11.42
C ASP A 103 -18.28 18.14 9.92
N GLU A 104 -18.39 17.07 9.13
CA GLU A 104 -18.14 17.12 7.69
C GLU A 104 -19.02 18.15 6.96
N ALA A 105 -20.29 18.32 7.37
CA ALA A 105 -21.21 19.23 6.71
C ALA A 105 -20.80 20.69 6.90
N ARG A 106 -20.32 21.02 8.09
CA ARG A 106 -19.91 22.39 8.45
C ARG A 106 -18.48 22.71 8.02
N CYS A 107 -17.64 21.72 7.80
CA CYS A 107 -16.19 21.90 7.77
C CYS A 107 -15.56 22.91 6.77
N THR A 108 -16.12 23.41 5.68
CA THR A 108 -15.48 24.37 4.71
C THR A 108 -14.12 24.03 4.06
N GLY A 109 -13.21 23.30 4.73
CA GLY A 109 -11.86 23.01 4.21
C GLY A 109 -10.86 24.17 4.32
N CYS A 110 -11.08 25.16 5.19
CA CYS A 110 -10.25 26.38 5.26
C CYS A 110 -8.76 26.18 5.59
N GLY A 111 -8.35 25.03 6.15
CA GLY A 111 -6.94 24.75 6.45
C GLY A 111 -6.39 25.34 7.74
N ALA A 112 -7.16 26.13 8.50
CA ALA A 112 -6.63 26.84 9.68
C ALA A 112 -6.13 25.91 10.81
N CYS A 113 -6.70 24.71 10.91
CA CYS A 113 -6.39 23.73 11.95
C CYS A 113 -5.08 22.95 11.71
N GLU A 114 -4.68 22.76 10.46
CA GLU A 114 -3.49 21.99 10.09
C GLU A 114 -2.17 22.60 10.61
N PRO A 115 -1.85 23.89 10.36
CA PRO A 115 -0.61 24.49 10.86
C PRO A 115 -0.64 24.76 12.36
N ALA A 116 -1.82 24.75 12.98
CA ALA A 116 -1.98 25.00 14.41
C ALA A 116 -1.72 23.74 15.26
N CYS A 117 -1.69 22.55 14.64
CA CYS A 117 -1.52 21.30 15.36
C CYS A 117 -0.11 21.20 15.98
N PRO A 118 0.03 21.12 17.31
CA PRO A 118 1.33 21.06 17.97
C PRO A 118 1.91 19.64 18.05
N ALA A 119 1.21 18.64 17.52
CA ALA A 119 1.66 17.25 17.53
C ALA A 119 2.96 17.08 16.73
N PRO A 120 3.88 16.18 17.15
CA PRO A 120 5.15 15.97 16.45
C PRO A 120 4.94 15.48 15.01
N THR A 121 3.88 14.72 14.79
CA THR A 121 3.31 14.44 13.47
C THR A 121 1.95 15.10 13.42
N THR A 122 1.73 15.97 12.42
CA THR A 122 0.47 16.70 12.26
C THR A 122 -0.71 15.74 12.23
N ALA A 123 -1.54 15.79 13.28
CA ALA A 123 -2.64 14.85 13.47
C ALA A 123 -3.91 15.23 12.70
N ILE A 124 -4.05 16.49 12.30
CA ILE A 124 -5.20 16.98 11.53
C ILE A 124 -4.72 17.54 10.20
N ARG A 125 -5.27 17.04 9.10
CA ARG A 125 -4.88 17.45 7.74
C ARG A 125 -6.10 17.79 6.92
N VAL A 126 -6.00 18.80 6.06
CA VAL A 126 -7.07 19.10 5.12
C VAL A 126 -6.81 18.35 3.83
N LEU A 127 -7.63 17.31 3.61
CA LEU A 127 -7.51 16.42 2.48
C LEU A 127 -8.75 16.54 1.58
N PRO A 128 -8.61 16.25 0.29
CA PRO A 128 -9.77 16.10 -0.58
C PRO A 128 -10.63 14.93 -0.11
N ARG A 129 -11.91 15.18 0.14
CA ARG A 129 -12.92 14.13 0.30
C ARG A 129 -13.20 13.57 -1.09
N LEU A 130 -12.64 12.41 -1.38
CA LEU A 130 -13.02 11.69 -2.58
C LEU A 130 -14.51 11.34 -2.46
N PRO A 131 -15.37 11.75 -3.40
CA PRO A 131 -16.73 11.20 -3.44
C PRO A 131 -16.61 9.69 -3.56
N SER A 132 -17.52 8.95 -2.93
CA SER A 132 -17.57 7.50 -3.09
C SER A 132 -17.56 7.19 -4.58
N LEU A 133 -16.47 6.62 -5.08
CA LEU A 133 -16.33 6.13 -6.45
C LEU A 133 -17.18 4.86 -6.59
N SER A 134 -18.44 4.89 -6.16
CA SER A 134 -19.44 3.89 -6.50
C SER A 134 -19.57 3.97 -8.02
N SER A 135 -18.81 3.09 -8.66
CA SER A 135 -18.87 2.62 -10.03
C SER A 135 -19.77 3.46 -10.95
N PRO A 136 -19.24 4.02 -12.05
CA PRO A 136 -20.08 4.12 -13.24
C PRO A 136 -20.46 2.68 -13.60
N THR A 137 -21.60 2.20 -13.11
CA THR A 137 -22.27 1.12 -13.81
C THR A 137 -22.57 1.73 -15.18
N PRO A 138 -22.05 1.17 -16.29
CA PRO A 138 -22.56 1.56 -17.59
C PRO A 138 -24.05 1.23 -17.54
N SER A 139 -24.90 2.24 -17.45
CA SER A 139 -26.32 2.09 -17.73
C SER A 139 -26.38 1.58 -19.16
N THR A 140 -26.48 0.26 -19.28
CA THR A 140 -26.75 -0.43 -20.52
C THR A 140 -27.94 0.26 -21.15
N ARG A 141 -27.66 0.83 -22.33
CA ARG A 141 -28.64 1.23 -23.31
C ARG A 141 -29.53 0.01 -23.57
N SER A 142 -30.74 0.02 -23.04
CA SER A 142 -31.79 -0.92 -23.42
C SER A 142 -32.82 -0.16 -24.27
N ALA A 143 -33.17 -0.82 -25.38
CA ALA A 143 -33.87 -0.35 -26.56
C ALA A 143 -35.28 0.21 -26.31
#